data_AF-A0A9W6ZCH7-F1
#
_entry.id   AF-A0A9W6ZCH7-F1
#
_cell.length_a   1.000
_cell.length_b   1.000
_cell.length_c   1.000
_cell.angle_alpha   90.00
_cell.angle_beta   90.00
_cell.angle_gamma   90.00
#
_symmetry.space_group_name_H-M   'P 1'
#
loop_
_entity.id
_entity.type
_entity.pdbx_description
1 polymer ?
#
loop_
_entity_poly.entity_id
_entity_poly.type
_entity_poly.pdbx_seq_one_letter_code
_entity_poly.pdbx_strand_id
1 'polypeptide(L)'
;MSTIAYSFAQSSLHWISAPVLMSSIGCVLLAQETKKGEKSLGYSKGDLMFFHKSFGTAAFCLMIPRVFTKVMAPKVLPLISSPVEQGLAKVSHNALYVFLTVMPITGVGMGMYGGKGLPFFFKTIEPFEKNGTIAKYSFKVHKTMGTYGKYLVPLHVGAAGMHAAQGGSIFSRISVFRKGM
;
A
#
# COMPACT_ATOMS: atom_id res chain seq x y z
N MET A 1 4.29 -3.46 27.69
CA MET A 1 3.50 -4.70 27.60
C MET A 1 3.64 -5.26 26.19
N SER A 2 3.74 -6.57 26.02
CA SER A 2 3.77 -7.23 24.70
C SER A 2 2.48 -8.01 24.51
N THR A 3 1.94 -8.08 23.29
CA THR A 3 0.67 -8.77 23.00
C THR A 3 0.86 -9.93 22.04
N ILE A 4 -0.09 -10.86 22.00
CA ILE A 4 -0.07 -11.97 21.03
C ILE A 4 -0.67 -11.54 19.67
N ALA A 5 -1.58 -10.55 19.67
CA ALA A 5 -2.23 -10.04 18.46
C ALA A 5 -2.18 -8.51 18.33
N TYR A 6 -2.33 -8.02 17.10
CA TYR A 6 -2.32 -6.60 16.73
C TYR A 6 -3.60 -5.89 17.13
N SER A 7 -3.50 -4.71 17.75
CA SER A 7 -4.65 -3.93 18.23
C SER A 7 -5.75 -3.78 17.18
N PHE A 8 -6.99 -3.57 17.63
CA PHE A 8 -8.14 -3.35 16.74
C PHE A 8 -7.85 -2.27 15.68
N ALA A 9 -7.19 -1.17 16.08
CA ALA A 9 -6.81 -0.10 15.17
C ALA A 9 -5.81 -0.58 14.09
N GLN A 10 -4.78 -1.33 14.47
CA GLN A 10 -3.81 -1.89 13.52
C GLN A 10 -4.47 -2.89 12.56
N SER A 11 -5.31 -3.80 13.06
CA SER A 11 -6.05 -4.75 12.24
C SER A 11 -6.99 -4.05 11.25
N SER A 12 -7.77 -3.08 11.73
CA SER A 12 -8.71 -2.32 10.87
C SER A 12 -7.98 -1.54 9.79
N LEU A 13 -6.92 -0.80 10.16
CA LEU A 13 -6.11 -0.07 9.19
C LEU A 13 -5.43 -1.01 8.19
N HIS A 14 -4.97 -2.19 8.64
CA HIS A 14 -4.42 -3.21 7.75
C HIS A 14 -5.42 -3.58 6.65
N TRP A 15 -6.62 -4.02 7.06
CA TRP A 15 -7.66 -4.53 6.16
C TRP A 15 -8.40 -3.46 5.38
N ILE A 16 -8.37 -2.19 5.81
CA ILE A 16 -8.87 -1.07 5.01
C ILE A 16 -7.85 -0.65 3.96
N SER A 17 -6.55 -0.54 4.30
CA SER A 17 -5.58 -0.10 3.27
C SER A 17 -5.23 -1.21 2.28
N ALA A 18 -5.41 -2.48 2.61
CA ALA A 18 -5.17 -3.58 1.68
C ALA A 18 -5.99 -3.46 0.38
N PRO A 19 -7.33 -3.40 0.38
CA PRO A 19 -8.11 -3.24 -0.84
C PRO A 19 -7.82 -1.91 -1.55
N VAL A 20 -7.63 -0.81 -0.82
CA VAL A 20 -7.27 0.50 -1.42
C VAL A 20 -5.96 0.40 -2.21
N LEU A 21 -4.93 -0.22 -1.64
CA LEU A 21 -3.66 -0.44 -2.32
C LEU A 21 -3.82 -1.37 -3.52
N MET A 22 -4.54 -2.49 -3.36
CA MET A 22 -4.78 -3.45 -4.44
C MET A 22 -5.56 -2.83 -5.60
N SER A 23 -6.54 -1.97 -5.33
CA SER A 23 -7.26 -1.22 -6.37
C SER A 23 -6.33 -0.26 -7.10
N SER A 24 -5.48 0.49 -6.39
CA SER A 24 -4.49 1.38 -7.02
C SER A 24 -3.53 0.62 -7.93
N ILE A 25 -2.99 -0.52 -7.46
CA ILE A 25 -2.07 -1.38 -8.22
C ILE A 25 -2.79 -1.97 -9.44
N GLY A 26 -3.99 -2.53 -9.26
CA GLY A 26 -4.79 -3.10 -10.34
C GLY A 26 -5.07 -2.08 -11.44
N CYS A 27 -5.49 -0.86 -11.07
CA CYS A 27 -5.74 0.22 -12.03
C CYS A 27 -4.50 0.56 -12.87
N VAL A 28 -3.31 0.68 -12.26
CA VAL A 28 -2.10 1.03 -13.04
C VAL A 28 -1.60 -0.13 -13.91
N LEU A 29 -1.73 -1.37 -13.45
CA LEU A 29 -1.38 -2.54 -14.25
C LEU A 29 -2.28 -2.64 -15.48
N LEU A 30 -3.60 -2.52 -15.28
CA LEU A 30 -4.55 -2.47 -16.39
C LEU A 30 -4.24 -1.30 -17.33
N ALA A 31 -3.98 -0.10 -16.82
CA ALA A 31 -3.64 1.07 -17.64
C ALA A 31 -2.34 0.90 -18.44
N GLN A 32 -1.40 0.09 -17.96
CA GLN A 32 -0.16 -0.26 -18.66
C GLN A 32 -0.45 -1.17 -19.86
N GLU A 33 -1.43 -2.07 -19.73
CA GLU A 33 -1.84 -3.01 -20.78
C GLU A 33 -2.86 -2.40 -21.77
N THR A 34 -3.66 -1.42 -21.34
CA THR A 34 -4.62 -0.74 -22.22
C THR A 34 -3.93 0.12 -23.28
N LYS A 35 -4.11 -0.23 -24.56
CA LYS A 35 -3.63 0.57 -25.70
C LYS A 35 -4.49 1.81 -25.93
N LYS A 36 -3.96 2.77 -26.70
CA LYS A 36 -4.69 4.01 -27.04
C LYS A 36 -5.92 3.65 -27.88
N GLY A 37 -7.10 4.09 -27.44
CA GLY A 37 -8.38 3.81 -28.11
C GLY A 37 -9.09 2.53 -27.64
N GLU A 38 -8.41 1.68 -26.88
CA GLU A 38 -9.00 0.48 -26.28
C GLU A 38 -9.54 0.76 -24.87
N LYS A 39 -10.37 -0.16 -24.37
CA LYS A 39 -10.91 -0.15 -23.01
C LYS A 39 -10.55 -1.47 -22.30
N SER A 40 -10.16 -1.38 -21.04
CA SER A 40 -9.98 -2.54 -20.16
C SER A 40 -11.02 -2.48 -19.05
N LEU A 41 -11.81 -3.55 -18.89
CA LEU A 41 -12.96 -3.59 -17.98
C LEU A 41 -13.96 -2.43 -18.21
N GLY A 42 -14.11 -1.96 -19.45
CA GLY A 42 -14.98 -0.83 -19.80
C GLY A 42 -14.38 0.56 -19.58
N TYR A 43 -13.17 0.66 -19.01
CA TYR A 43 -12.50 1.92 -18.69
C TYR A 43 -11.37 2.23 -19.68
N SER A 44 -11.20 3.50 -20.04
CA SER A 44 -10.06 3.94 -20.83
C SER A 44 -8.78 3.98 -19.98
N LYS A 45 -7.62 4.07 -20.63
CA LYS A 45 -6.34 4.32 -19.95
C LYS A 45 -6.38 5.57 -19.07
N GLY A 46 -7.09 6.62 -19.49
CA GLY A 46 -7.23 7.86 -18.72
C GLY A 46 -8.01 7.64 -17.42
N ASP A 47 -9.14 6.92 -17.51
CA ASP A 47 -10.00 6.59 -16.37
C ASP A 47 -9.25 5.72 -15.36
N LEU A 48 -8.56 4.68 -15.84
CA LEU A 48 -7.75 3.81 -14.99
C LEU A 48 -6.64 4.59 -14.27
N MET A 49 -5.98 5.54 -14.95
CA MET A 49 -4.99 6.41 -14.31
C MET A 49 -5.61 7.43 -13.34
N PHE A 50 -6.84 7.86 -13.57
CA PHE A 50 -7.59 8.69 -12.62
C PHE A 50 -7.93 7.92 -11.35
N PHE A 51 -8.42 6.68 -11.47
CA PHE A 51 -8.69 5.81 -10.32
C PHE A 51 -7.41 5.40 -9.60
N HIS A 52 -6.34 5.03 -10.32
CA HIS A 52 -5.04 4.73 -9.73
C HIS A 52 -4.56 5.86 -8.82
N LYS A 53 -4.62 7.11 -9.30
CA LYS A 53 -4.24 8.30 -8.53
C LYS A 53 -5.19 8.54 -7.35
N SER A 54 -6.49 8.36 -7.55
CA SER A 54 -7.49 8.53 -6.48
C SER A 54 -7.28 7.54 -5.33
N PHE A 55 -7.11 6.25 -5.64
CA PHE A 55 -6.77 5.24 -4.65
C PHE A 55 -5.38 5.46 -4.05
N GLY A 56 -4.42 5.99 -4.82
CA GLY A 56 -3.11 6.40 -4.32
C GLY A 56 -3.19 7.52 -3.29
N THR A 57 -4.04 8.53 -3.54
CA THR A 57 -4.35 9.61 -2.59
C THR A 57 -5.04 9.06 -1.34
N ALA A 58 -6.00 8.13 -1.49
CA ALA A 58 -6.62 7.48 -0.35
C ALA A 58 -5.60 6.67 0.48
N ALA A 59 -4.68 5.96 -0.18
CA ALA A 59 -3.59 5.25 0.48
C ALA A 59 -2.66 6.20 1.24
N PHE A 60 -2.36 7.39 0.69
CA PHE A 60 -1.62 8.44 1.39
C PHE A 60 -2.30 8.84 2.70
N CYS A 61 -3.61 9.11 2.67
CA CYS A 61 -4.36 9.47 3.87
C CYS A 61 -4.38 8.35 4.91
N LEU A 62 -4.51 7.09 4.49
CA LEU A 62 -4.50 5.93 5.38
C LEU A 62 -3.11 5.60 5.93
N MET A 63 -2.05 5.98 5.23
CA MET A 63 -0.67 5.73 5.66
C MET A 63 -0.35 6.46 6.96
N ILE A 64 -0.85 7.68 7.15
CA ILE A 64 -0.61 8.50 8.36
C ILE A 64 -1.03 7.74 9.64
N PRO A 65 -2.31 7.36 9.82
CA PRO A 65 -2.72 6.60 11.00
C PRO A 65 -2.08 5.20 11.06
N ARG A 66 -1.74 4.60 9.91
CA ARG A 66 -1.09 3.28 9.87
C ARG A 66 0.34 3.30 10.41
N VAL A 67 1.13 4.32 10.05
CA VAL A 67 2.48 4.51 10.61
C VAL A 67 2.40 4.93 12.07
N PHE A 68 1.48 5.84 12.41
CA PHE A 68 1.26 6.26 13.80
C PHE A 68 0.95 5.06 14.71
N THR A 69 -0.02 4.22 14.34
CA THR A 69 -0.37 3.03 15.12
C THR A 69 0.77 2.00 15.17
N LYS A 70 1.62 1.90 14.14
CA LYS A 70 2.80 1.03 14.17
C LYS A 70 3.86 1.48 15.19
N VAL A 71 3.99 2.79 15.41
CA VAL A 71 4.95 3.39 16.35
C VAL A 71 4.40 3.36 17.77
N MET A 72 3.10 3.65 17.95
CA MET A 72 2.48 3.79 19.27
C MET A 72 2.02 2.47 19.89
N ALA A 73 1.68 1.47 19.07
CA ALA A 73 1.13 0.23 19.60
C ALA A 73 2.19 -0.65 20.30
N PRO A 74 1.78 -1.42 21.33
CA PRO A 74 2.61 -2.44 21.94
C PRO A 74 3.25 -3.38 20.90
N LYS A 75 4.49 -3.81 21.17
CA LYS A 75 5.14 -4.83 20.33
C LYS A 75 4.36 -6.13 20.43
N VAL A 76 4.05 -6.72 19.28
CA VAL A 76 3.44 -8.04 19.22
C VAL A 76 4.54 -9.09 19.27
N LEU A 77 4.39 -10.11 20.12
CA LEU A 77 5.35 -11.20 20.26
C LEU A 77 5.55 -11.92 18.92
N PRO A 78 6.78 -12.30 18.54
CA PRO A 78 6.98 -13.13 17.37
C PRO A 78 6.29 -14.49 17.55
N LEU A 79 5.85 -15.09 16.45
CA LEU A 79 5.43 -16.49 16.48
C LEU A 79 6.66 -17.38 16.71
N ILE A 80 6.43 -18.56 17.29
CA ILE A 80 7.47 -19.58 17.38
C ILE A 80 7.78 -20.05 15.96
N SER A 81 8.95 -19.68 15.47
CA SER A 81 9.44 -20.01 14.12
C SER A 81 10.96 -19.97 14.10
N SER A 82 11.57 -20.47 13.02
CA SER A 82 13.03 -20.45 12.89
C SER A 82 13.60 -19.02 12.88
N PRO A 83 14.86 -18.79 13.31
CA PRO A 83 15.48 -17.47 13.25
C PRO A 83 15.50 -16.87 11.83
N VAL A 84 15.61 -17.71 10.80
CA VAL A 84 15.59 -17.30 9.39
C VAL A 84 14.22 -16.74 9.01
N GLU A 85 13.14 -17.44 9.34
CA GLU A 85 11.77 -16.97 9.05
C GLU A 85 11.46 -15.65 9.78
N GLN A 86 11.88 -15.52 11.04
CA GLN A 86 11.70 -14.27 11.79
C GLN A 86 12.45 -13.11 11.14
N GLY A 87 13.68 -13.36 10.67
CA GLY A 87 14.49 -12.39 9.93
C GLY A 87 13.80 -11.94 8.64
N LEU A 88 13.35 -12.90 7.81
CA LEU A 88 12.66 -12.63 6.55
C LEU A 88 11.34 -11.89 6.77
N ALA A 89 10.56 -12.27 7.78
CA ALA A 89 9.32 -11.57 8.13
C ALA A 89 9.59 -10.11 8.53
N LYS A 90 10.66 -9.84 9.29
CA LYS A 90 11.06 -8.48 9.66
C LYS A 90 11.49 -7.66 8.45
N VAL A 91 12.27 -8.23 7.55
CA VAL A 91 12.70 -7.58 6.29
C VAL A 91 11.49 -7.27 5.42
N SER A 92 10.59 -8.24 5.20
CA SER A 92 9.36 -8.07 4.42
C SER A 92 8.49 -6.94 4.97
N HIS A 93 8.22 -6.94 6.28
CA HIS A 93 7.42 -5.88 6.90
C HIS A 93 8.08 -4.51 6.78
N ASN A 94 9.38 -4.40 7.06
CA ASN A 94 10.09 -3.12 6.96
C ASN A 94 10.10 -2.60 5.51
N ALA A 95 10.36 -3.47 4.53
CA ALA A 95 10.30 -3.12 3.12
C ALA A 95 8.89 -2.63 2.72
N LEU A 96 7.84 -3.28 3.22
CA LEU A 96 6.46 -2.84 2.99
C LEU A 96 6.13 -1.50 3.66
N TYR A 97 6.65 -1.22 4.85
CA TYR A 97 6.45 0.10 5.48
C TYR A 97 7.14 1.20 4.68
N VAL A 98 8.37 0.96 4.19
CA VAL A 98 9.06 1.89 3.30
C VAL A 98 8.26 2.08 2.01
N PHE A 99 7.80 0.99 1.39
CA PHE A 99 6.98 1.04 0.18
C PHE A 99 5.67 1.81 0.39
N LEU A 100 4.90 1.48 1.41
CA LEU A 100 3.62 2.12 1.75
C LEU A 100 3.76 3.60 2.11
N THR A 101 4.97 4.06 2.46
CA THR A 101 5.23 5.46 2.81
C THR A 101 5.74 6.23 1.59
N VAL A 102 6.83 5.76 0.98
CA VAL A 102 7.50 6.45 -0.13
C VAL A 102 6.64 6.47 -1.39
N MET A 103 5.91 5.38 -1.68
CA MET A 103 5.08 5.27 -2.88
C MET A 103 3.98 6.36 -2.93
N PRO A 104 3.10 6.51 -1.92
CA PRO A 104 2.08 7.57 -1.96
C PRO A 104 2.67 8.97 -1.84
N ILE A 105 3.73 9.20 -1.04
CA ILE A 105 4.37 10.52 -0.93
C ILE A 105 4.88 10.99 -2.30
N THR A 106 5.55 10.12 -3.04
CA THR A 106 6.04 10.44 -4.38
C THR A 106 4.90 10.59 -5.39
N GLY A 107 3.82 9.82 -5.27
CA GLY A 107 2.62 10.00 -6.10
C GLY A 107 1.94 11.36 -5.89
N VAL A 108 1.80 11.79 -4.62
CA VAL A 108 1.31 13.12 -4.25
C VAL A 108 2.25 14.20 -4.78
N GLY A 109 3.57 14.04 -4.60
CA GLY A 109 4.57 14.97 -5.13
C GLY A 109 4.47 15.15 -6.65
N MET A 110 4.24 14.08 -7.40
CA MET A 110 3.99 14.16 -8.84
C MET A 110 2.70 14.94 -9.19
N GLY A 111 1.60 14.69 -8.46
CA GLY A 111 0.31 15.34 -8.70
C GLY A 111 0.34 16.84 -8.36
N MET A 112 0.85 17.16 -7.17
CA MET A 112 0.87 18.52 -6.63
C MET A 112 1.85 19.43 -7.37
N TYR A 113 3.05 18.95 -7.72
CA TYR A 113 4.06 19.78 -8.43
C TYR A 113 4.03 19.61 -9.96
N GLY A 114 3.22 18.68 -10.48
CA GLY A 114 3.12 18.40 -11.93
C GLY A 114 2.20 19.35 -12.70
N GLY A 115 1.45 20.22 -12.00
CA GLY A 115 0.55 21.21 -12.60
C GLY A 115 -0.82 20.69 -13.08
N LYS A 116 -1.11 19.39 -12.90
CA LYS A 116 -2.42 18.78 -13.23
C LYS A 116 -3.32 18.56 -12.01
N GLY A 117 -2.79 18.77 -10.82
CA GLY A 117 -3.47 18.48 -9.57
C GLY A 117 -3.47 16.99 -9.21
N LEU A 118 -4.09 16.71 -8.07
CA LEU A 118 -4.15 15.38 -7.47
C LEU A 118 -5.59 14.85 -7.47
N PRO A 119 -5.92 13.86 -8.33
CA PRO A 119 -7.24 13.24 -8.36
C PRO A 119 -7.64 12.56 -7.04
N PHE A 120 -8.92 12.70 -6.68
CA PHE A 120 -9.55 12.04 -5.53
C PHE A 120 -11.05 11.77 -5.80
N PHE A 121 -11.30 10.69 -6.55
CA PHE A 121 -12.60 10.07 -6.89
C PHE A 121 -13.63 10.95 -7.59
N PHE A 122 -14.03 12.06 -6.97
CA PHE A 122 -15.05 12.99 -7.44
C PHE A 122 -14.51 14.40 -7.67
N LYS A 123 -13.30 14.71 -7.18
CA LYS A 123 -12.65 16.00 -7.38
C LYS A 123 -11.17 15.84 -7.70
N THR A 124 -10.58 16.92 -8.22
CA THR A 124 -9.13 17.07 -8.33
C THR A 124 -8.71 18.15 -7.35
N ILE A 125 -7.75 17.84 -6.48
CA ILE A 125 -7.13 18.82 -5.59
C ILE A 125 -6.20 19.68 -6.44
N GLU A 126 -6.31 21.00 -6.28
CA GLU A 126 -5.50 21.95 -7.05
C GLU A 126 -4.01 21.74 -6.79
N PRO A 127 -3.17 21.82 -7.84
CA PRO A 127 -1.73 21.69 -7.69
C PRO A 127 -1.14 22.91 -6.97
N PHE A 128 0.06 22.73 -6.44
CA PHE A 128 0.91 23.85 -6.05
C PHE A 128 1.55 24.49 -7.29
N GLU A 129 2.40 25.49 -7.07
CA GLU A 129 3.25 26.03 -8.12
C GLU A 129 4.05 24.90 -8.79
N LYS A 130 4.03 24.89 -10.11
CA LYS A 130 4.63 23.83 -10.91
C LYS A 130 6.14 23.79 -10.68
N ASN A 131 6.62 22.69 -10.11
CA ASN A 131 8.05 22.42 -9.96
C ASN A 131 8.42 21.15 -10.72
N GLY A 132 8.96 21.33 -11.93
CA GLY A 132 9.32 20.22 -12.82
C GLY A 132 10.42 19.32 -12.25
N THR A 133 11.31 19.85 -11.40
CA THR A 133 12.38 19.07 -10.75
C THR A 133 11.81 18.10 -9.73
N ILE A 134 10.97 18.59 -8.82
CA ILE A 134 10.30 17.75 -7.81
C ILE A 134 9.42 16.71 -8.49
N ALA A 135 8.63 17.10 -9.49
CA ALA A 135 7.75 16.19 -10.21
C ALA A 135 8.53 15.06 -10.92
N LYS A 136 9.63 15.38 -11.61
CA LYS A 136 10.48 14.38 -12.30
C LYS A 136 11.17 13.44 -11.32
N TYR A 137 11.74 13.97 -10.22
CA TYR A 137 12.36 13.15 -9.20
C TYR A 137 11.35 12.21 -8.53
N SER A 138 10.18 12.76 -8.15
CA SER A 138 9.09 11.99 -7.58
C SER A 138 8.65 10.87 -8.53
N PHE A 139 8.50 11.16 -9.82
CA PHE A 139 8.18 10.14 -10.83
C PHE A 139 9.23 9.04 -10.92
N LYS A 140 10.52 9.39 -10.92
CA LYS A 140 11.61 8.41 -10.97
C LYS A 140 11.52 7.46 -9.77
N VAL A 141 11.41 8.00 -8.56
CA VAL A 141 11.30 7.19 -7.33
C VAL A 141 10.01 6.37 -7.35
N HIS A 142 8.87 6.97 -7.69
CA HIS A 142 7.58 6.29 -7.74
C HIS A 142 7.57 5.11 -8.73
N LYS A 143 8.12 5.32 -9.94
CA LYS A 143 8.25 4.26 -10.94
C LYS A 143 9.15 3.12 -10.44
N THR A 144 10.31 3.46 -9.86
CA THR A 144 11.24 2.46 -9.31
C THR A 144 10.59 1.66 -8.18
N MET A 145 9.98 2.34 -7.20
CA MET A 145 9.27 1.69 -6.10
C MET A 145 8.12 0.83 -6.61
N GLY A 146 7.35 1.31 -7.59
CA GLY A 146 6.28 0.56 -8.23
C GLY A 146 6.76 -0.74 -8.88
N THR A 147 7.91 -0.73 -9.57
CA THR A 147 8.52 -1.94 -10.14
C THR A 147 8.83 -2.98 -9.07
N TYR A 148 9.46 -2.59 -7.96
CA TYR A 148 9.74 -3.53 -6.86
C TYR A 148 8.46 -3.96 -6.13
N GLY A 149 7.48 -3.07 -6.01
CA GLY A 149 6.17 -3.35 -5.42
C GLY A 149 5.43 -4.50 -6.09
N LYS A 150 5.60 -4.67 -7.42
CA LYS A 150 5.03 -5.80 -8.18
C LYS A 150 5.48 -7.16 -7.66
N TYR A 151 6.64 -7.24 -7.02
CA TYR A 151 7.17 -8.48 -6.45
C TYR A 151 6.96 -8.52 -4.93
N LEU A 152 7.19 -7.40 -4.24
CA LEU A 152 7.11 -7.32 -2.80
C LEU A 152 5.71 -7.65 -2.26
N VAL A 153 4.66 -7.13 -2.90
CA VAL A 153 3.27 -7.35 -2.45
C VAL A 153 2.87 -8.82 -2.63
N PRO A 154 3.03 -9.46 -3.82
CA PRO A 154 2.74 -10.89 -3.96
C PRO A 154 3.58 -11.78 -3.06
N LEU A 155 4.86 -11.47 -2.84
CA LEU A 155 5.70 -12.25 -1.93
C LEU A 155 5.17 -12.20 -0.48
N HIS A 156 4.77 -11.03 -0.01
CA HIS A 156 4.18 -10.89 1.32
C HIS A 156 2.86 -11.64 1.46
N VAL A 157 1.94 -11.45 0.49
CA VAL A 157 0.63 -12.11 0.50
C VAL A 157 0.79 -13.63 0.35
N GLY A 158 1.69 -14.08 -0.52
CA GLY A 158 2.00 -15.49 -0.75
C GLY A 158 2.61 -16.15 0.49
N ALA A 159 3.54 -15.49 1.17
CA ALA A 159 4.10 -15.99 2.43
C ALA A 159 3.01 -16.09 3.52
N ALA A 160 2.12 -15.10 3.62
CA ALA A 160 0.97 -15.18 4.51
C ALA A 160 0.01 -16.33 4.12
N GLY A 161 -0.26 -16.53 2.83
CA GLY A 161 -1.05 -17.68 2.36
C GLY A 161 -0.42 -19.02 2.74
N MET A 162 0.90 -19.16 2.51
CA MET A 162 1.66 -20.37 2.81
C MET A 162 1.61 -20.71 4.31
N HIS A 163 1.88 -19.73 5.18
CA HIS A 163 1.84 -19.97 6.62
C HIS A 163 0.44 -20.33 7.12
N ALA A 164 -0.62 -19.76 6.52
CA ALA A 164 -1.98 -20.15 6.86
C ALA A 164 -2.32 -21.57 6.40
N ALA A 165 -1.86 -21.97 5.20
CA ALA A 165 -2.02 -23.33 4.70
C ALA A 165 -1.28 -24.38 5.57
N GLN A 166 -0.19 -23.98 6.22
CA GLN A 166 0.56 -24.79 7.19
C GLN A 166 -0.11 -24.85 8.58
N GLY A 167 -1.29 -24.24 8.77
CA GLY A 167 -1.99 -24.18 10.06
C GLY A 167 -1.53 -23.05 10.99
N GLY A 168 -0.74 -22.10 10.48
CA GLY A 168 -0.25 -20.95 11.24
C GLY A 168 -1.36 -19.97 11.64
N SER A 169 -1.29 -19.45 12.87
CA SER A 169 -2.27 -18.51 13.44
C SER A 169 -2.06 -17.05 13.00
N ILE A 170 -1.38 -16.80 11.88
CA ILE A 170 -1.04 -15.44 11.44
C ILE A 170 -2.27 -14.56 11.17
N PHE A 171 -3.34 -15.11 10.60
CA PHE A 171 -4.55 -14.35 10.29
C PHE A 171 -5.39 -14.03 11.53
N SER A 172 -5.40 -14.92 12.55
CA SER A 172 -6.11 -14.62 13.79
C SER A 172 -5.50 -13.42 14.52
N ARG A 173 -4.19 -13.21 14.39
CA ARG A 173 -3.47 -12.09 15.02
C ARG A 173 -3.77 -10.72 14.40
N ILE A 174 -4.23 -10.68 13.15
CA ILE A 174 -4.61 -9.45 12.43
C ILE A 174 -6.13 -9.39 12.17
N SER A 175 -6.91 -10.28 12.77
CA SER A 175 -8.38 -10.24 12.65
C SER A 175 -8.96 -9.00 13.32
N VAL A 176 -10.01 -8.45 12.70
CA VAL A 176 -10.83 -7.36 13.27
C VAL A 176 -11.86 -7.94 14.26
N PHE A 177 -12.33 -9.15 14.00
CA PHE A 177 -13.30 -9.86 14.83
C PHE A 177 -12.56 -10.74 15.84
N ARG A 178 -12.13 -10.12 16.94
CA ARG A 178 -11.55 -10.85 18.07
C ARG A 178 -12.70 -11.39 18.93
N LYS A 179 -12.99 -12.70 18.86
CA LYS A 179 -13.61 -13.38 20.00
C LYS A 179 -12.51 -13.55 21.05
N GLY A 180 -12.83 -13.24 22.32
CA GLY A 180 -11.89 -13.16 23.43
C GLY A 180 -10.79 -14.23 23.38
N MET A 181 -9.55 -13.76 23.30
CA MET A 181 -8.36 -14.58 23.56
C MET A 181 -7.96 -14.37 25.00
#